data_AF-A0A2B3TH36-F1
#
_entry.id   AF-A0A2B3TH36-F1
#
_cell.length_a   1.000
_cell.length_b   1.000
_cell.length_c   1.000
_cell.angle_alpha   90.00
_cell.angle_beta   90.00
_cell.angle_gamma   90.00
#
_symmetry.space_group_name_H-M   'P 1'
#
loop_
_entity.id
_entity.type
_entity.pdbx_description
1 polymer ?
#
loop_
_entity_poly.entity_id
_entity_poly.type
_entity_poly.pdbx_seq_one_letter_code
_entity_poly.pdbx_strand_id
1 'polypeptide(L)'
;LAQIYKVKDGNAFRGGPAYYMEKGLNKRWLGAIFSVLITVSFGLIFNAVQSNTVAAAFDGAFKTDSRIVGLVMAGLLAVIIFGGVKRIARAVEMIVPV
;
A
#
# COMPACT_ATOMS: atom_id res chain seq x y z
N LEU A 1 14.36 12.52 -5.98
CA LEU A 1 15.30 11.36 -5.89
C LEU A 1 14.75 10.07 -6.51
N ALA A 2 13.55 9.59 -6.15
CA ALA A 2 13.01 8.34 -6.71
C ALA A 2 12.82 8.32 -8.24
N GLN A 3 12.58 9.49 -8.86
CA GLN A 3 12.50 9.62 -10.32
C GLN A 3 13.85 9.48 -11.05
N ILE A 4 14.98 9.69 -10.35
CA ILE A 4 16.33 9.68 -10.92
C ILE A 4 16.88 8.24 -11.03
N TYR A 5 16.48 7.36 -10.12
CA TYR A 5 16.94 5.96 -10.06
C TYR A 5 15.88 4.94 -10.51
N LYS A 6 14.81 5.41 -11.18
CA LYS A 6 13.79 4.53 -11.73
C LYS A 6 14.39 3.65 -12.82
N VAL A 7 14.13 2.34 -12.75
CA VAL A 7 14.51 1.38 -13.78
C VAL A 7 13.27 1.04 -14.59
N LYS A 8 13.43 1.01 -15.92
CA LYS A 8 12.36 0.59 -16.81
C LYS A 8 12.16 -0.91 -16.66
N ASP A 9 10.97 -1.33 -16.25
CA ASP A 9 10.58 -2.72 -16.10
C ASP A 9 9.37 -2.98 -17.00
N GLY A 10 9.65 -3.38 -18.25
CA GLY A 10 8.65 -3.52 -19.31
C GLY A 10 7.92 -2.19 -19.62
N ASN A 11 6.60 -2.18 -19.42
CA ASN A 11 5.73 -1.01 -19.63
C ASN A 11 5.54 -0.14 -18.37
N ALA A 12 6.21 -0.49 -17.26
CA ALA A 12 6.15 0.26 -16.01
C ALA A 12 7.53 0.73 -15.56
N PHE A 13 7.59 1.79 -14.76
CA PHE A 13 8.82 2.21 -14.10
C PHE A 13 8.79 1.70 -12.67
N ARG A 14 9.81 0.94 -12.27
CA ARG A 14 10.04 0.58 -10.87
C ARG A 14 11.12 1.47 -10.30
N GLY A 15 10.83 2.09 -9.17
CA GLY A 15 11.78 2.95 -8.47
C GLY A 15 11.45 2.94 -6.98
N GLY A 16 12.34 3.48 -6.17
CA GLY A 16 12.11 3.59 -4.74
C GLY A 16 13.40 3.85 -3.96
N PRO A 17 13.29 4.07 -2.64
CA PRO A 17 14.45 4.35 -1.80
C PRO A 17 15.41 3.14 -1.74
N ALA A 18 14.89 1.91 -1.84
CA ALA A 18 15.72 0.70 -1.96
C ALA A 18 16.63 0.74 -3.20
N TYR A 19 16.10 1.15 -4.36
CA TYR A 19 16.88 1.31 -5.59
C TYR A 19 17.88 2.46 -5.51
N TYR A 20 17.54 3.53 -4.79
CA TYR A 20 18.50 4.60 -4.49
C TYR A 20 19.64 4.13 -3.58
N MET A 21 19.35 3.34 -2.55
CA MET A 21 20.39 2.79 -1.66
C MET A 21 21.29 1.79 -2.40
N GLU A 22 20.73 1.02 -3.33
CA GLU A 22 21.49 0.10 -4.17
C GLU A 22 22.34 0.83 -5.23
N LYS A 23 21.77 1.76 -6.00
CA LYS A 23 22.44 2.39 -7.17
C LYS A 23 23.10 3.73 -6.88
N GLY A 24 22.60 4.49 -5.90
CA GLY A 24 23.13 5.80 -5.51
C GLY A 24 24.22 5.72 -4.44
N LEU A 25 24.07 4.83 -3.45
CA LEU A 25 25.06 4.62 -2.39
C LEU A 25 25.96 3.38 -2.60
N ASN A 26 25.70 2.55 -3.61
CA ASN A 26 26.40 1.28 -3.87
C ASN A 26 26.34 0.28 -2.69
N LYS A 27 25.36 0.44 -1.79
CA LYS A 27 25.18 -0.39 -0.58
C LYS A 27 23.96 -1.30 -0.74
N ARG A 28 24.11 -2.37 -1.53
CA ARG A 28 23.04 -3.34 -1.85
C ARG A 28 22.39 -3.94 -0.60
N TRP A 29 23.17 -4.19 0.46
CA TRP A 29 22.67 -4.72 1.74
C TRP A 29 21.66 -3.79 2.41
N LEU A 30 21.88 -2.47 2.34
CA LEU A 30 20.98 -1.48 2.94
C LEU A 30 19.64 -1.43 2.19
N GLY A 31 19.67 -1.54 0.86
CA GLY A 31 18.46 -1.64 0.03
C GLY A 31 17.66 -2.92 0.30
N ALA A 32 18.33 -4.05 0.57
CA ALA A 32 17.68 -5.31 0.93
C ALA A 32 16.98 -5.22 2.30
N ILE A 33 17.68 -4.73 3.34
CA ILE A 33 17.08 -4.51 4.66
C ILE A 33 15.88 -3.57 4.56
N PHE A 34 16.03 -2.46 3.84
CA PHE A 34 14.97 -1.49 3.68
C PHE A 34 13.74 -2.06 2.97
N SER A 35 13.94 -2.89 1.95
CA SER A 35 12.85 -3.57 1.23
C SER A 35 12.09 -4.55 2.15
N VAL A 36 12.82 -5.31 2.98
CA VAL A 36 12.21 -6.21 3.97
C VAL A 36 11.42 -5.41 5.01
N LEU A 37 12.01 -4.35 5.57
CA LEU A 37 11.36 -3.49 6.56
C LEU A 37 10.09 -2.84 6.01
N ILE A 38 10.12 -2.31 4.79
CA ILE A 38 8.93 -1.74 4.14
C ILE A 38 7.89 -2.83 3.89
N THR A 39 8.29 -4.00 3.42
CA THR A 39 7.35 -5.09 3.14
C THR A 39 6.63 -5.53 4.41
N VAL A 40 7.36 -5.68 5.53
CA VAL A 40 6.75 -6.01 6.82
C VAL A 40 5.87 -4.87 7.34
N SER A 41 6.39 -3.64 7.30
CA SER A 41 5.68 -2.46 7.83
C SER A 41 4.38 -2.22 7.06
N PHE A 42 4.45 -2.08 5.74
CA PHE A 42 3.28 -1.75 4.92
C PHE A 42 2.44 -2.97 4.58
N GLY A 43 3.06 -4.13 4.37
CA GLY A 43 2.35 -5.35 4.01
C GLY A 43 1.51 -5.90 5.16
N LEU A 44 2.02 -5.83 6.40
CA LEU A 44 1.34 -6.44 7.56
C LEU A 44 0.87 -5.38 8.56
N ILE A 45 1.79 -4.59 9.10
CA ILE A 45 1.51 -3.74 10.27
C ILE A 45 0.50 -2.64 9.93
N PHE A 46 0.76 -1.88 8.86
CA PHE A 46 -0.14 -0.79 8.45
C PHE A 46 -1.51 -1.30 8.03
N ASN A 47 -1.59 -2.44 7.32
CA ASN A 47 -2.88 -3.01 6.94
C ASN A 47 -3.71 -3.41 8.18
N ALA A 48 -3.07 -4.05 9.16
CA ALA A 48 -3.75 -4.42 10.41
C ALA A 48 -4.25 -3.18 11.16
N VAL A 49 -3.40 -2.16 11.34
CA VAL A 49 -3.76 -0.92 12.02
C VAL A 49 -4.89 -0.18 11.28
N GLN A 50 -4.79 -0.03 9.96
CA GLN A 50 -5.83 0.62 9.14
C GLN A 50 -7.18 -0.10 9.25
N SER A 51 -7.18 -1.44 9.17
CA SER A 51 -8.42 -2.22 9.27
C SER A 51 -9.08 -2.07 10.64
N ASN A 52 -8.29 -2.02 11.72
CA ASN A 52 -8.79 -1.79 13.08
C ASN A 52 -9.35 -0.37 13.25
N THR A 53 -8.64 0.65 12.74
CA THR A 53 -9.11 2.05 12.80
C THR A 53 -10.45 2.22 12.09
N VAL A 54 -10.62 1.61 10.91
CA VAL A 54 -11.91 1.65 10.21
C VAL A 54 -13.00 0.94 11.00
N ALA A 55 -12.72 -0.28 11.51
CA ALA A 55 -13.68 -1.01 12.31
C ALA A 55 -14.13 -0.23 13.56
N ALA A 56 -13.20 0.40 14.27
CA ALA A 56 -13.49 1.24 15.44
C ALA A 56 -14.30 2.50 15.09
N ALA A 57 -14.03 3.13 13.93
CA ALA A 57 -14.80 4.29 13.47
C ALA A 57 -16.25 3.91 13.15
N PHE A 58 -16.47 2.76 12.52
CA PHE A 58 -17.82 2.24 12.23
C PHE A 58 -18.56 1.79 13.48
N ASP A 59 -17.87 1.15 14.43
CA ASP A 59 -18.45 0.80 15.73
C ASP A 59 -18.87 2.04 16.52
N GLY A 60 -18.01 3.07 16.57
CA GLY A 60 -18.32 4.33 17.26
C GLY A 60 -19.46 5.13 16.62
N ALA A 61 -19.55 5.15 15.29
CA ALA A 61 -20.57 5.94 14.57
C ALA A 61 -21.91 5.21 14.42
N PHE A 62 -21.88 3.89 14.19
CA PHE A 62 -23.06 3.12 13.80
C PHE A 62 -23.34 1.91 14.70
N LYS A 63 -22.55 1.67 15.76
CA LYS A 63 -22.64 0.49 16.66
C LYS A 63 -22.76 -0.84 15.91
N THR A 64 -22.04 -0.95 14.79
CA THR A 64 -22.12 -2.08 13.87
C THR A 64 -21.01 -3.09 14.18
N ASP A 65 -21.31 -4.38 14.05
CA ASP A 65 -20.33 -5.46 14.28
C ASP A 65 -19.12 -5.31 13.35
N SER A 66 -17.94 -5.16 13.96
CA SER A 66 -16.65 -5.00 13.28
C SER A 66 -16.35 -6.12 12.27
N ARG A 67 -16.86 -7.34 12.48
CA ARG A 67 -16.68 -8.48 11.56
C ARG A 67 -17.41 -8.25 10.24
N ILE A 68 -18.61 -7.66 10.29
CA ILE A 68 -19.41 -7.37 9.10
C ILE A 68 -18.74 -6.25 8.30
N VAL A 69 -18.29 -5.18 8.97
CA VAL A 69 -17.55 -4.08 8.35
C VAL A 69 -16.27 -4.59 7.68
N GLY A 70 -15.51 -5.44 8.38
CA GLY A 70 -14.31 -6.07 7.84
C GLY A 70 -14.58 -6.94 6.60
N LEU A 71 -15.65 -7.75 6.61
CA LEU A 71 -16.03 -8.60 5.49
C LEU A 71 -16.39 -7.76 4.24
N VAL A 72 -17.20 -6.71 4.44
CA VAL A 72 -17.59 -5.80 3.36
C VAL A 72 -16.38 -5.07 2.79
N MET A 73 -15.51 -4.53 3.66
CA MET A 73 -14.27 -3.88 3.23
C MET A 73 -13.36 -4.84 2.46
N ALA A 74 -13.16 -6.06 2.95
CA ALA A 74 -12.33 -7.06 2.30
C ALA A 74 -12.85 -7.39 0.90
N GLY A 75 -14.17 -7.55 0.75
CA GLY A 75 -14.82 -7.77 -0.55
C GLY A 75 -14.59 -6.62 -1.53
N LEU A 76 -14.81 -5.37 -1.09
CA LEU A 76 -14.60 -4.19 -1.92
C LEU A 76 -13.13 -4.04 -2.35
N LEU A 77 -12.21 -4.19 -1.40
CA LEU A 77 -10.77 -4.11 -1.67
C LEU A 77 -10.31 -5.22 -2.61
N ALA A 78 -10.82 -6.45 -2.46
CA ALA A 78 -10.51 -7.55 -3.36
C ALA A 78 -10.87 -7.19 -4.81
N VAL A 79 -12.08 -6.68 -5.06
CA VAL A 79 -12.52 -6.27 -6.41
C VAL A 79 -11.61 -5.19 -7.01
N ILE A 80 -11.15 -4.24 -6.19
CA ILE A 80 -10.26 -3.16 -6.63
C ILE A 80 -8.85 -3.70 -6.93
N ILE A 81 -8.29 -4.52 -6.03
CA ILE A 81 -6.92 -5.06 -6.12
C ILE A 81 -6.79 -6.04 -7.30
N PHE A 82 -7.74 -6.97 -7.47
CA PHE A 82 -7.73 -7.91 -8.60
C PHE A 82 -7.87 -7.19 -9.95
N GLY A 83 -8.40 -5.96 -9.98
CA GLY A 83 -8.44 -5.11 -11.17
C GLY A 83 -7.11 -4.45 -11.55
N GLY A 84 -6.06 -4.64 -10.75
CA GLY A 84 -4.70 -4.13 -11.00
C GLY A 84 -4.50 -2.65 -10.68
N VAL A 85 -3.26 -2.19 -10.86
CA VAL A 85 -2.78 -0.86 -10.40
C VAL A 85 -3.60 0.31 -10.97
N LYS A 86 -4.05 0.22 -12.23
CA LYS A 86 -4.88 1.27 -12.85
C LYS A 86 -6.24 1.44 -12.16
N ARG A 87 -6.81 0.36 -11.63
CA ARG A 87 -8.10 0.43 -10.91
C ARG A 87 -7.92 0.99 -9.51
N ILE A 88 -6.83 0.61 -8.85
CA ILE A 88 -6.42 1.19 -7.56
C ILE A 88 -6.27 2.72 -7.71
N ALA A 89 -5.52 3.17 -8.72
CA ALA A 89 -5.32 4.61 -8.96
C ALA A 89 -6.65 5.35 -9.18
N ARG A 90 -7.53 4.85 -10.05
CA ARG A 90 -8.86 5.46 -10.28
C ARG A 90 -9.74 5.50 -9.02
N ALA A 91 -9.70 4.45 -8.20
CA ALA A 91 -10.47 4.42 -6.96
C ALA A 91 -9.97 5.49 -5.97
N VAL A 92 -8.65 5.61 -5.80
CA VAL A 92 -8.04 6.65 -4.96
C VAL A 92 -8.35 8.05 -5.49
N GLU A 93 -8.22 8.27 -6.80
CA GLU A 93 -8.55 9.55 -7.46
C GLU A 93 -10.02 9.98 -7.26
N MET A 94 -10.95 9.04 -7.10
CA MET A 94 -12.35 9.34 -6.80
C MET A 94 -12.63 9.56 -5.32
N ILE A 95 -11.88 8.92 -4.42
CA ILE A 95 -12.13 8.96 -2.96
C ILE A 95 -11.45 10.18 -2.31
N VAL A 96 -10.25 10.55 -2.77
CA VAL A 96 -9.43 11.63 -2.18
C VAL A 96 -9.87 13.08 -2.49
N PRO A 97 -10.61 13.44 -3.56
CA PRO A 97 -10.81 14.85 -3.95
C PRO A 97 -11.81 15.62 -3.07
N VAL A 98 -11.88 15.31 -1.77
CA VAL A 98 -12.60 16.07 -0.73
C VAL A 98 -11.61 16.93 0.04
#